data_AF-A0AB36HWJ3-F1
#
_entry.id   AF-A0AB36HWJ3-F1
#
_cell.length_a   1.000
_cell.length_b   1.000
_cell.length_c   1.000
_cell.angle_alpha   90.00
_cell.angle_beta   90.00
_cell.angle_gamma   90.00
#
_symmetry.space_group_name_H-M   'P 1'
#
loop_
_entity.id
_entity.type
_entity.pdbx_description
1 polymer ?
#
loop_
_entity_poly.entity_id
_entity_poly.type
_entity_poly.pdbx_seq_one_letter_code
_entity_poly.pdbx_strand_id
1 'polypeptide(L)'
;MFQAKARALSRLRRWNGASDVTVAQHLVDACDRAPLEVKSYILLHDIEEDETGDLITPIKHRMRELGIWDKFETHVVMPIRRKFTLAAGLEWPCPSEICAQIEEIDHRLKATEYRDAVDQLVVRDFRPGETQPYPEYMLPWSPQKAETQFMDRATRYLPALGGGNG
;
A
#
# COMPACT_ATOMS: atom_id res chain seq x y z
N MET A 1 -1.70 5.53 -17.48
CA MET A 1 -1.14 6.01 -16.20
C MET A 1 -1.10 4.90 -15.15
N PHE A 2 -2.25 4.34 -14.74
CA PHE A 2 -2.30 3.26 -13.74
C PHE A 2 -1.53 2.00 -14.12
N GLN A 3 -1.46 1.64 -15.40
CA GLN A 3 -0.64 0.51 -15.85
C GLN A 3 0.87 0.71 -15.61
N ALA A 4 1.36 1.96 -15.69
CA ALA A 4 2.74 2.25 -15.34
C ALA A 4 2.98 2.10 -13.83
N LYS A 5 2.03 2.56 -12.98
CA LYS A 5 2.07 2.34 -11.53
C LYS A 5 2.04 0.85 -11.19
N ALA A 6 1.12 0.08 -11.78
CA ALA A 6 1.04 -1.36 -11.61
C ALA A 6 2.38 -2.04 -11.93
N ARG A 7 3.01 -1.64 -13.04
CA ARG A 7 4.32 -2.16 -13.46
C ARG A 7 5.44 -1.78 -12.48
N ALA A 8 5.45 -0.56 -11.96
CA ALA A 8 6.48 -0.13 -11.02
C ALA A 8 6.31 -0.78 -9.64
N LEU A 9 5.10 -0.69 -9.06
CA LEU A 9 4.78 -1.22 -7.74
C LEU A 9 4.86 -2.75 -7.64
N SER A 10 4.64 -3.46 -8.75
CA SER A 10 4.82 -4.92 -8.80
C SER A 10 6.28 -5.37 -8.82
N ARG A 11 7.23 -4.44 -8.95
CA ARG A 11 8.67 -4.71 -8.87
C ARG A 11 9.29 -4.13 -7.61
N LEU A 12 8.56 -3.29 -6.90
CA LEU A 12 8.98 -2.71 -5.64
C LEU A 12 8.68 -3.69 -4.51
N ARG A 13 9.75 -4.32 -3.99
CA ARG A 13 9.66 -5.22 -2.85
C ARG A 13 9.51 -4.43 -1.56
N ARG A 14 8.65 -4.92 -0.67
CA ARG A 14 8.44 -4.32 0.64
C ARG A 14 9.55 -4.71 1.61
N TRP A 15 9.54 -4.06 2.78
CA TRP A 15 10.50 -4.31 3.86
C TRP A 15 11.94 -4.04 3.41
N ASN A 16 12.13 -3.03 2.56
CA ASN A 16 13.42 -2.72 1.94
C ASN A 16 14.06 -3.95 1.25
N GLY A 17 13.23 -4.82 0.66
CA GLY A 17 13.66 -6.05 0.00
C GLY A 17 13.88 -7.26 0.90
N ALA A 18 13.60 -7.16 2.21
CA ALA A 18 13.61 -8.30 3.12
C ALA A 18 12.36 -9.20 3.01
N SER A 19 11.37 -8.79 2.21
CA SER A 19 10.22 -9.59 1.81
C SER A 19 10.11 -9.62 0.29
N ASP A 20 9.70 -10.75 -0.27
CA ASP A 20 9.37 -10.86 -1.69
C ASP A 20 7.96 -10.34 -2.02
N VAL A 21 7.15 -10.00 -1.00
CA VAL A 21 5.88 -9.31 -1.20
C VAL A 21 6.14 -7.93 -1.80
N THR A 22 5.43 -7.63 -2.88
CA THR A 22 5.56 -6.35 -3.59
C THR A 22 4.51 -5.37 -3.10
N VAL A 23 4.74 -4.08 -3.31
CA VAL A 23 3.75 -3.04 -2.97
C VAL A 23 2.43 -3.28 -3.73
N ALA A 24 2.50 -3.71 -5.00
CA ALA A 24 1.29 -4.07 -5.74
C ALA A 24 0.52 -5.25 -5.12
N GLN A 25 1.21 -6.30 -4.66
CA GLN A 25 0.55 -7.40 -3.96
C GLN A 25 -0.10 -6.90 -2.66
N HIS A 26 0.63 -6.14 -1.86
CA HIS A 26 0.11 -5.56 -0.62
C HIS A 26 -1.19 -4.77 -0.86
N LEU A 27 -1.21 -3.91 -1.88
CA LEU A 27 -2.38 -3.13 -2.26
C LEU A 27 -3.56 -4.00 -2.72
N VAL A 28 -3.30 -5.08 -3.45
CA VAL A 28 -4.35 -6.04 -3.85
C VAL A 28 -4.89 -6.79 -2.65
N ASP A 29 -4.02 -7.31 -1.78
CA ASP A 29 -4.41 -8.02 -0.56
C ASP A 29 -5.21 -7.11 0.39
N ALA A 30 -4.87 -5.82 0.46
CA ALA A 30 -5.59 -4.81 1.20
C ALA A 30 -6.98 -4.54 0.60
N CYS A 31 -7.02 -4.33 -0.72
CA CYS A 31 -8.24 -4.14 -1.48
C CYS A 31 -9.21 -5.32 -1.31
N ASP A 32 -8.73 -6.57 -1.38
CA ASP A 32 -9.56 -7.76 -1.27
C ASP A 32 -10.24 -7.89 0.11
N ARG A 33 -9.61 -7.38 1.17
CA ARG A 33 -10.11 -7.42 2.56
C ARG A 33 -10.98 -6.22 2.94
N ALA A 34 -10.89 -5.13 2.17
CA ALA A 34 -11.61 -3.90 2.45
C ALA A 34 -13.12 -4.00 2.12
N PRO A 35 -13.99 -3.32 2.89
CA PRO A 35 -15.37 -3.02 2.49
C PRO A 35 -15.42 -2.31 1.14
N LEU A 36 -16.54 -2.44 0.42
CA LEU A 36 -16.68 -2.00 -0.97
C LEU A 36 -16.30 -0.52 -1.15
N GLU A 37 -16.79 0.33 -0.26
CA GLU A 37 -16.57 1.77 -0.23
C GLU A 37 -15.11 2.18 0.01
N VAL A 38 -14.29 1.27 0.57
CA VAL A 38 -12.87 1.49 0.86
C VAL A 38 -11.98 0.98 -0.28
N LYS A 39 -12.45 0.04 -1.11
CA LYS A 39 -11.63 -0.67 -2.11
C LYS A 39 -10.89 0.25 -3.08
N SER A 40 -11.54 1.30 -3.56
CA SER A 40 -10.94 2.25 -4.51
C SER A 40 -9.85 3.09 -3.87
N TYR A 41 -10.07 3.53 -2.62
CA TYR A 41 -9.10 4.34 -1.88
C TYR A 41 -7.90 3.52 -1.42
N ILE A 42 -8.13 2.33 -0.86
CA ILE A 42 -7.04 1.49 -0.34
C ILE A 42 -6.10 1.01 -1.45
N LEU A 43 -6.60 0.81 -2.68
CA LEU A 43 -5.75 0.44 -3.82
C LEU A 43 -4.75 1.54 -4.21
N LEU A 44 -5.00 2.79 -3.78
CA LEU A 44 -4.17 3.95 -4.08
C LEU A 44 -3.37 4.45 -2.88
N HIS A 45 -3.48 3.80 -1.70
CA HIS A 45 -2.94 4.38 -0.48
C HIS A 45 -1.42 4.48 -0.45
N ASP A 46 -0.69 3.61 -1.16
CA ASP A 46 0.78 3.64 -1.33
C ASP A 46 1.19 3.87 -2.80
N ILE A 47 0.33 4.57 -3.57
CA ILE A 47 0.56 4.80 -5.01
C ILE A 47 1.80 5.65 -5.31
N GLU A 48 2.31 6.40 -4.33
CA GLU A 48 3.51 7.21 -4.44
C GLU A 48 4.82 6.43 -4.33
N GLU A 49 4.78 5.19 -3.84
CA GLU A 49 5.99 4.46 -3.47
C GLU A 49 6.86 4.07 -4.68
N ASP A 50 6.32 4.06 -5.89
CA ASP A 50 7.14 3.91 -7.09
C ASP A 50 8.08 5.11 -7.33
N GLU A 51 7.74 6.29 -6.79
CA GLU A 51 8.54 7.51 -6.87
C GLU A 51 9.37 7.72 -5.59
N THR A 52 8.83 7.39 -4.41
CA THR A 52 9.50 7.61 -3.12
C THR A 52 10.30 6.42 -2.60
N GLY A 53 10.04 5.22 -3.12
CA GLY A 53 10.42 3.95 -2.51
C GLY A 53 9.51 3.57 -1.33
N ASP A 54 9.57 2.28 -0.94
CA ASP A 54 8.96 1.74 0.28
C ASP A 54 9.78 2.21 1.49
N LEU A 55 9.35 3.30 2.12
CA LEU A 55 9.97 3.80 3.34
C LEU A 55 9.48 3.00 4.54
N ILE A 56 10.30 2.07 5.02
CA ILE A 56 9.97 1.23 6.17
C ILE A 56 9.68 2.06 7.43
N THR A 57 8.79 1.55 8.28
CA THR A 57 8.31 2.22 9.50
C THR A 57 9.42 2.81 10.39
N PRO A 58 10.56 2.14 10.65
CA PRO A 58 11.67 2.72 11.41
C PRO A 58 12.25 4.01 10.80
N ILE A 59 12.37 4.09 9.48
CA ILE A 59 12.84 5.30 8.78
C ILE A 59 11.82 6.42 8.96
N LYS A 60 10.52 6.11 8.79
CA LYS A 60 9.42 7.08 9.00
C LYS A 60 9.45 7.63 10.44
N HIS A 61 9.68 6.80 11.45
CA HIS A 61 9.84 7.26 12.85
C HIS A 61 11.04 8.20 13.01
N ARG A 62 12.21 7.83 12.47
CA ARG A 62 13.40 8.67 12.59
C ARG A 62 13.22 10.01 11.88
N MET A 63 12.55 10.04 10.73
CA MET A 63 12.21 11.29 10.03
C MET A 63 11.28 12.19 10.85
N ARG A 64 10.35 11.62 11.63
CA ARG A 64 9.47 12.38 12.54
C ARG A 64 10.26 12.97 13.70
N GLU A 65 11.13 12.19 14.32
CA GLU A 65 12.02 12.66 15.39
C GLU A 65 12.93 13.81 14.95
N LEU A 66 13.33 13.80 13.67
CA LEU A 66 14.15 14.86 13.08
C LEU A 66 13.33 16.05 12.52
N GLY A 67 11.99 16.02 12.61
CA GLY A 67 11.11 17.07 12.07
C GLY A 67 11.11 17.17 10.53
N ILE A 68 11.51 16.10 9.84
CA ILE A 68 11.61 16.03 8.37
C ILE A 68 10.31 15.50 7.77
N TRP A 69 9.63 14.59 8.49
CA TRP A 69 8.47 13.85 7.98
C TRP A 69 7.36 14.78 7.46
N ASP A 70 6.96 15.79 8.22
CA ASP A 70 5.84 16.66 7.85
C ASP A 70 6.09 17.40 6.51
N LYS A 71 7.35 17.82 6.28
CA LYS A 71 7.74 18.46 5.02
C LYS A 71 7.78 17.46 3.87
N PHE A 72 8.33 16.27 4.11
CA PHE A 72 8.37 15.21 3.10
C PHE A 72 6.95 14.79 2.70
N GLU A 73 6.07 14.57 3.68
CA GLU A 73 4.67 14.19 3.45
C GLU A 73 3.92 15.30 2.69
N THR A 74 4.02 16.55 3.15
CA THR A 74 3.31 17.70 2.55
C THR A 74 3.77 18.00 1.13
N HIS A 75 5.08 17.93 0.86
CA HIS A 75 5.65 18.41 -0.40
C HIS A 75 5.96 17.29 -1.41
N VAL A 76 6.02 16.03 -0.99
CA VAL A 76 6.34 14.89 -1.87
C VAL A 76 5.18 13.90 -1.94
N VAL A 77 4.77 13.32 -0.81
CA VAL A 77 3.76 12.24 -0.75
C VAL A 77 2.38 12.75 -1.17
N MET A 78 1.87 13.78 -0.49
CA MET A 78 0.49 14.26 -0.67
C MET A 78 0.19 14.77 -2.08
N PRO A 79 1.09 15.50 -2.78
CA PRO A 79 0.86 15.88 -4.18
C PRO A 79 0.71 14.68 -5.13
N ILE A 80 1.49 13.61 -4.93
CA ILE A 80 1.40 12.39 -5.75
C ILE A 80 0.09 11.66 -5.45
N ARG A 81 -0.21 11.40 -4.17
CA ARG A 81 -1.49 10.77 -3.76
C ARG A 81 -2.70 11.55 -4.27
N ARG A 82 -2.70 12.89 -4.15
CA ARG A 82 -3.77 13.76 -4.67
C ARG A 82 -3.94 13.60 -6.18
N LYS A 83 -2.85 13.67 -6.95
CA LYS A 83 -2.88 13.53 -8.41
C LYS A 83 -3.54 12.22 -8.82
N PHE A 84 -3.13 11.11 -8.21
CA PHE A 84 -3.64 9.78 -8.57
C PHE A 84 -5.06 9.51 -8.07
N THR A 85 -5.43 10.04 -6.90
CA THR A 85 -6.80 9.97 -6.38
C THR A 85 -7.78 10.69 -7.31
N LEU A 86 -7.47 11.93 -7.69
CA LEU A 86 -8.32 12.70 -8.61
C LEU A 86 -8.38 12.04 -10.00
N ALA A 87 -7.25 11.53 -10.50
CA ALA A 87 -7.20 10.82 -11.77
C ALA A 87 -7.94 9.46 -11.75
N ALA A 88 -8.18 8.89 -10.58
CA ALA A 88 -9.02 7.70 -10.40
C ALA A 88 -10.52 8.04 -10.38
N GLY A 89 -10.90 9.32 -10.38
CA GLY A 89 -12.28 9.76 -10.25
C GLY A 89 -12.80 9.72 -8.82
N LEU A 90 -11.90 9.77 -7.84
CA LEU A 90 -12.23 9.81 -6.41
C LEU A 90 -12.11 11.24 -5.87
N GLU A 91 -12.80 11.50 -4.76
CA GLU A 91 -12.69 12.76 -4.05
C GLU A 91 -11.39 12.84 -3.24
N TRP A 92 -10.83 14.04 -3.14
CA TRP A 92 -9.65 14.34 -2.32
C TRP A 92 -9.93 15.53 -1.39
N PRO A 93 -9.58 15.46 -0.09
CA PRO A 93 -8.89 14.35 0.58
C PRO A 93 -9.78 13.12 0.75
N CYS A 94 -9.15 11.96 1.00
CA CYS A 94 -9.87 10.75 1.38
C CYS A 94 -10.69 11.01 2.66
N PRO A 95 -11.96 10.59 2.73
CA PRO A 95 -12.77 10.70 3.94
C PRO A 95 -12.09 10.07 5.17
N SER A 96 -12.22 10.71 6.33
CA SER A 96 -11.55 10.29 7.57
C SER A 96 -11.89 8.87 8.00
N GLU A 97 -13.15 8.47 7.82
CA GLU A 97 -13.65 7.14 8.17
C GLU A 97 -13.05 6.06 7.27
N ILE A 98 -12.78 6.40 6.00
CA ILE A 98 -12.11 5.51 5.05
C ILE A 98 -10.61 5.43 5.39
N CYS A 99 -9.96 6.55 5.71
CA CYS A 99 -8.56 6.57 6.15
C CYS A 99 -8.32 5.66 7.35
N ALA A 100 -9.20 5.70 8.36
CA ALA A 100 -9.08 4.85 9.54
C ALA A 100 -9.18 3.35 9.20
N GLN A 101 -10.08 2.97 8.30
CA GLN A 101 -10.21 1.58 7.84
C GLN A 101 -8.99 1.13 7.02
N ILE A 102 -8.43 2.01 6.20
CA ILE A 102 -7.18 1.75 5.46
C ILE A 102 -6.04 1.47 6.43
N GLU A 103 -5.87 2.30 7.46
CA GLU A 103 -4.81 2.15 8.45
C GLU A 103 -4.93 0.82 9.22
N GLU A 104 -6.15 0.42 9.61
CA GLU A 104 -6.39 -0.86 10.26
C GLU A 104 -5.98 -2.05 9.37
N ILE A 105 -6.37 -2.02 8.09
CA ILE A 105 -6.08 -3.09 7.14
C ILE A 105 -4.57 -3.16 6.83
N ASP A 106 -3.92 -2.02 6.58
CA ASP A 106 -2.47 -1.95 6.33
C ASP A 106 -1.68 -2.48 7.54
N HIS A 107 -2.01 -2.03 8.75
CA HIS A 107 -1.35 -2.51 9.96
C HIS A 107 -1.48 -4.03 10.15
N ARG A 108 -2.64 -4.59 9.85
CA ARG A 108 -2.86 -6.03 9.94
C ARG A 108 -2.16 -6.81 8.84
N LEU A 109 -2.06 -6.27 7.63
CA LEU A 109 -1.27 -6.86 6.55
C LEU A 109 0.23 -6.80 6.83
N LYS A 110 0.74 -5.69 7.36
CA LYS A 110 2.12 -5.56 7.82
C LYS A 110 2.48 -6.64 8.85
N ALA A 111 1.59 -6.93 9.80
CA ALA A 111 1.78 -8.04 10.74
C ALA A 111 1.79 -9.41 10.05
N THR A 112 0.95 -9.60 9.03
CA THR A 112 0.85 -10.83 8.24
C THR A 112 2.12 -11.06 7.39
N GLU A 113 2.58 -10.04 6.69
CA GLU A 113 3.83 -10.05 5.92
C GLU A 113 5.03 -10.39 6.81
N TYR A 114 5.11 -9.76 7.98
CA TYR A 114 6.19 -10.01 8.93
C TYR A 114 6.24 -11.47 9.41
N ARG A 115 5.06 -12.09 9.61
CA ARG A 115 4.95 -13.49 10.00
C ARG A 115 5.38 -14.44 8.88
N ASP A 116 4.96 -14.15 7.65
CA ASP A 116 4.95 -15.15 6.58
C ASP A 116 6.05 -14.99 5.54
N ALA A 117 6.49 -13.76 5.27
CA ALA A 117 7.28 -13.43 4.09
C ALA A 117 8.54 -12.60 4.38
N VAL A 118 8.70 -12.06 5.59
CA VAL A 118 9.88 -11.29 5.97
C VAL A 118 11.00 -12.20 6.50
N ASP A 119 12.21 -12.01 5.99
CA ASP A 119 13.41 -12.58 6.61
C ASP A 119 13.74 -11.84 7.92
N GLN A 120 13.37 -12.45 9.05
CA GLN A 120 13.59 -11.91 10.38
C GLN A 120 15.07 -11.89 10.81
N LEU A 121 15.96 -12.59 10.08
CA LEU A 121 17.41 -12.46 10.29
C LEU A 121 17.95 -11.15 9.70
N VAL A 122 17.25 -10.58 8.71
CA VAL A 122 17.55 -9.27 8.12
C VAL A 122 16.85 -8.16 8.91
N VAL A 123 15.59 -8.34 9.30
CA VAL A 123 14.81 -7.35 10.07
C VAL A 123 14.82 -7.69 11.56
N ARG A 124 15.90 -7.33 12.26
CA ARG A 124 16.14 -7.71 13.67
C ARG A 124 15.51 -6.77 14.69
N ASP A 125 15.62 -5.46 14.46
CA ASP A 125 15.32 -4.44 15.48
C ASP A 125 13.92 -3.83 15.34
N PHE A 126 13.10 -4.36 14.43
CA PHE A 126 11.74 -3.92 14.24
C PHE A 126 10.80 -5.10 14.18
N ARG A 127 9.72 -5.00 14.96
CA ARG A 127 8.56 -5.89 14.92
C ARG A 127 7.32 -5.03 14.75
N PRO A 128 6.35 -5.43 13.91
CA PRO A 128 5.00 -4.90 14.03
C PRO A 128 4.55 -5.00 15.49
N GLY A 129 3.78 -4.02 15.96
CA GLY A 129 3.26 -4.00 17.34
C GLY A 129 2.32 -5.17 17.63
N GLU A 130 1.41 -4.99 18.58
CA GLU A 130 0.53 -6.07 19.05
C GLU A 130 -0.60 -6.46 18.07
N THR A 131 -0.60 -5.89 16.85
CA THR A 131 -1.59 -6.20 15.81
C THR A 131 -1.53 -7.67 15.41
N GLN A 132 -2.63 -8.40 15.59
CA GLN A 132 -2.70 -9.80 15.20
C GLN A 132 -2.79 -9.95 13.68
N PRO A 133 -1.96 -10.81 13.05
CA PRO A 133 -2.01 -11.03 11.61
C PRO A 133 -3.34 -11.65 11.17
N TYR A 134 -3.60 -11.64 9.87
CA TYR A 134 -4.68 -12.42 9.28
C TYR A 134 -4.40 -13.93 9.44
N PRO A 135 -5.41 -14.78 9.63
CA PRO A 135 -5.20 -16.21 9.85
C PRO A 135 -4.66 -16.92 8.60
N GLU A 136 -4.95 -16.42 7.40
CA GLU A 136 -4.46 -16.98 6.15
C GLU A 136 -2.95 -16.73 6.00
N TYR A 137 -2.24 -17.72 5.43
CA TYR A 137 -0.83 -17.60 5.12
C TYR A 137 -0.62 -16.80 3.82
N MET A 138 0.28 -15.82 3.84
CA MET A 138 0.60 -14.98 2.70
C MET A 138 1.80 -15.53 1.92
N LEU A 139 1.55 -15.93 0.67
CA LEU A 139 2.60 -16.29 -0.28
C LEU A 139 2.95 -15.12 -1.20
N PRO A 140 4.24 -14.74 -1.32
CA PRO A 140 4.68 -13.77 -2.31
C PRO A 140 4.30 -14.15 -3.74
N TRP A 141 3.84 -13.18 -4.50
CA TRP A 141 3.55 -13.33 -5.93
C TRP A 141 4.77 -12.98 -6.78
N SER A 142 4.83 -13.56 -7.98
CA SER A 142 5.72 -13.03 -9.00
C SER A 142 5.31 -11.59 -9.39
N PRO A 143 6.25 -10.73 -9.82
CA PRO A 143 5.94 -9.39 -10.30
C PRO A 143 4.86 -9.37 -11.38
N GLN A 144 4.88 -10.34 -12.32
CA GLN A 144 3.89 -10.43 -13.39
C GLN A 144 2.48 -10.70 -12.85
N LYS A 145 2.37 -11.54 -11.82
CA LYS A 145 1.09 -11.81 -11.17
C LYS A 145 0.61 -10.59 -10.40
N ALA A 146 1.49 -9.94 -9.63
CA ALA A 146 1.14 -8.73 -8.88
C ALA A 146 0.68 -7.59 -9.80
N GLU A 147 1.37 -7.36 -10.92
CA GLU A 147 0.96 -6.39 -11.93
C GLU A 147 -0.43 -6.70 -12.50
N THR A 148 -0.66 -7.96 -12.88
CA THR A 148 -1.94 -8.41 -13.45
C THR A 148 -3.09 -8.25 -12.45
N GLN A 149 -2.89 -8.70 -11.21
CA GLN A 149 -3.92 -8.63 -10.17
C GLN A 149 -4.22 -7.19 -9.74
N PHE A 150 -3.19 -6.34 -9.66
CA PHE A 150 -3.38 -4.91 -9.38
C PHE A 150 -4.26 -4.26 -10.46
N MET A 151 -3.95 -4.50 -11.74
CA MET A 151 -4.75 -3.95 -12.83
C MET A 151 -6.18 -4.50 -12.85
N ASP A 152 -6.38 -5.77 -12.52
CA ASP A 152 -7.72 -6.36 -12.38
C ASP A 152 -8.55 -5.62 -11.31
N ARG A 153 -8.00 -5.39 -10.11
CA ARG A 153 -8.67 -4.60 -9.05
C ARG A 153 -8.87 -3.15 -9.47
N ALA A 154 -7.88 -2.55 -10.13
CA ALA A 154 -7.97 -1.17 -10.59
C ALA A 154 -9.11 -0.99 -11.59
N THR A 155 -9.25 -1.89 -12.56
CA THR A 155 -10.36 -1.87 -13.52
C THR A 155 -11.71 -2.11 -12.85
N ARG A 156 -11.79 -2.98 -11.84
CA ARG A 156 -13.05 -3.26 -11.12
C ARG A 156 -13.51 -2.11 -10.24
N TYR A 157 -12.59 -1.43 -9.56
CA TYR A 157 -12.93 -0.54 -8.44
C TYR A 157 -12.60 0.94 -8.68
N LEU A 158 -11.73 1.31 -9.62
CA LEU A 158 -11.45 2.74 -9.87
C LEU A 158 -12.50 3.35 -10.82
N PRO A 159 -13.22 4.41 -10.41
CA PRO A 159 -14.23 5.07 -11.24
C PRO A 159 -13.76 5.45 -12.65
N ALA A 160 -12.55 6.00 -12.76
CA ALA A 160 -11.99 6.44 -14.04
C ALA A 160 -11.71 5.29 -15.04
N LEU A 161 -11.70 4.03 -14.59
CA LEU A 161 -11.48 2.86 -15.44
C LEU A 161 -12.78 2.11 -15.75
N GLY A 162 -13.94 2.71 -15.44
CA GLY A 162 -15.25 2.06 -15.57
C GLY A 162 -15.60 1.16 -14.38
N GLY A 163 -14.79 1.18 -13.31
CA GLY A 163 -15.15 0.59 -12.04
C GLY A 163 -16.26 1.40 -11.37
N GLY A 164 -17.05 0.76 -10.55
CA GLY A 164 -18.11 1.41 -9.78
C GLY A 164 -18.38 0.57 -8.54
N ASN A 165 -18.73 1.25 -7.45
CA ASN A 165 -19.36 0.58 -6.32
C ASN A 165 -20.61 -0.10 -6.88
N GLY A 166 -20.66 -1.44 -6.80
CA GLY A 166 -21.89 -2.18 -7.07
C GLY A 166 -23.04 -1.65 -6.21
#